data_AF-A0A5M3PKX9-F1
#
_entry.id   AF-A0A5M3PKX9-F1
#
_cell.length_a   1.000
_cell.length_b   1.000
_cell.length_c   1.000
_cell.angle_alpha   90.00
_cell.angle_beta   90.00
_cell.angle_gamma   90.00
#
_symmetry.space_group_name_H-M   'P 1'
#
loop_
_entity.id
_entity.type
_entity.pdbx_description
1 polymer ?
#
loop_
_entity_poly.entity_id
_entity_poly.type
_entity_poly.pdbx_seq_one_letter_code
_entity_poly.pdbx_strand_id
1 'polypeptide(L)'
;MKQILLVVFGILILQGCLSLPAGQDGIEADTVFVSASHCLNEYLDDLEKVHYGPCLKIIAINGEEPDVREDGFVELPVATALTIGVSCVYRHADGSPIPATMENSDFSVSETTFAEPGQRWYLHAHKQARGVVGCAPTLSRSVYPTHDTD
;
A
#
# COMPACT_ATOMS: atom_id res chain seq x y z
N MET A 1 -3.88 -72.32 24.85
CA MET A 1 -4.83 -71.30 25.33
C MET A 1 -4.08 -70.01 25.54
N LYS A 2 -4.67 -68.86 25.15
CA LYS A 2 -4.14 -67.49 25.26
C LYS A 2 -3.32 -66.99 24.06
N GLN A 3 -4.02 -66.46 23.05
CA GLN A 3 -3.68 -65.24 22.30
C GLN A 3 -4.70 -65.02 21.18
N ILE A 4 -5.96 -64.85 21.58
CA ILE A 4 -7.03 -64.31 20.72
C ILE A 4 -7.45 -63.01 21.41
N LEU A 5 -6.67 -61.94 21.23
CA LEU A 5 -7.11 -60.59 21.56
C LEU A 5 -6.16 -59.54 20.98
N LEU A 6 -5.95 -59.53 19.67
CA LEU A 6 -5.45 -58.35 18.94
C LEU A 6 -6.16 -58.30 17.60
N VAL A 7 -7.49 -58.33 17.74
CA VAL A 7 -8.49 -58.01 16.74
C VAL A 7 -8.29 -56.54 16.37
N VAL A 8 -7.98 -56.32 15.08
CA VAL A 8 -8.60 -55.24 14.29
C VAL A 8 -8.45 -53.85 14.91
N PHE A 9 -7.22 -53.34 14.98
CA PHE A 9 -6.96 -51.93 15.28
C PHE A 9 -5.79 -51.37 14.46
N GLY A 10 -5.69 -51.80 13.19
CA GLY A 10 -4.57 -51.48 12.29
C GLY A 10 -4.98 -50.97 10.92
N ILE A 11 -6.23 -50.55 10.72
CA ILE A 11 -6.73 -50.01 9.45
C ILE A 11 -7.80 -48.96 9.77
N LEU A 12 -7.42 -47.72 10.14
CA LEU A 12 -8.34 -46.56 10.15
C LEU A 12 -7.68 -45.19 10.45
N ILE A 13 -6.38 -45.00 10.20
CA ILE A 13 -5.73 -43.70 10.41
C ILE A 13 -4.84 -43.32 9.23
N LEU A 14 -5.42 -43.21 8.03
CA LEU A 14 -4.73 -42.57 6.89
C LEU A 14 -5.71 -41.98 5.86
N GLN A 15 -6.89 -41.56 6.29
CA GLN A 15 -7.77 -40.68 5.51
C GLN A 15 -8.14 -39.48 6.39
N GLY A 16 -7.30 -38.45 6.37
CA GLY A 16 -7.53 -37.28 7.22
C GLY A 16 -6.42 -36.24 7.20
N CYS A 17 -5.91 -35.85 6.02
CA CYS A 17 -5.23 -34.56 5.82
C CYS A 17 -5.56 -34.06 4.40
N LEU A 18 -6.84 -34.03 4.03
CA LEU A 18 -7.33 -33.19 2.94
C LEU A 18 -8.09 -32.02 3.57
N SER A 19 -7.37 -31.20 4.33
CA SER A 19 -7.91 -29.99 4.95
C SER A 19 -6.83 -28.92 4.98
N LEU A 20 -6.42 -28.46 3.80
CA LEU A 20 -6.12 -27.04 3.65
C LEU A 20 -7.24 -26.49 2.79
N PRO A 21 -8.13 -25.61 3.32
CA PRO A 21 -8.66 -24.59 2.46
C PRO A 21 -7.43 -23.89 1.89
N ALA A 22 -7.31 -23.84 0.57
CA ALA A 22 -6.39 -22.89 -0.03
C ALA A 22 -6.81 -21.53 0.52
N GLY A 23 -6.04 -21.00 1.46
CA GLY A 23 -6.17 -19.62 1.92
C GLY A 23 -5.80 -18.71 0.76
N GLN A 24 -6.75 -18.56 -0.16
CA GLN A 24 -6.89 -17.44 -1.06
C GLN A 24 -8.20 -16.74 -0.69
N ASP A 25 -8.41 -16.51 0.60
CA ASP A 25 -9.33 -15.47 1.03
C ASP A 25 -8.53 -14.17 0.97
N GLY A 26 -8.92 -13.25 0.07
CA GLY A 26 -8.59 -11.83 0.24
C GLY A 26 -7.85 -11.14 -0.90
N ILE A 27 -7.86 -11.64 -2.13
CA ILE A 27 -7.80 -10.73 -3.28
C ILE A 27 -9.23 -10.71 -3.81
N GLU A 28 -10.02 -9.73 -3.39
CA GLU A 28 -11.24 -9.42 -4.14
C GLU A 28 -10.83 -9.27 -5.61
N ALA A 29 -11.46 -10.04 -6.49
CA ALA A 29 -11.02 -10.17 -7.88
C ALA A 29 -11.04 -8.84 -8.66
N ASP A 30 -11.57 -7.78 -8.04
CA ASP A 30 -11.83 -6.47 -8.62
C ASP A 30 -11.21 -5.31 -7.81
N THR A 31 -10.09 -5.55 -7.09
CA THR A 31 -9.38 -4.48 -6.36
C THR A 31 -7.94 -4.27 -6.80
N VAL A 32 -7.46 -3.04 -6.62
CA VAL A 32 -6.03 -2.68 -6.61
C VAL A 32 -5.60 -2.27 -5.22
N PHE A 33 -4.29 -2.22 -5.01
CA PHE A 33 -3.69 -1.84 -3.74
C PHE A 33 -2.92 -0.53 -3.90
N VAL A 34 -3.29 0.51 -3.16
CA VAL A 34 -2.55 1.78 -3.13
C VAL A 34 -1.86 1.95 -1.79
N SER A 35 -0.55 2.23 -1.81
CA SER A 35 0.20 2.48 -0.58
C SER A 35 -0.41 3.65 0.19
N ALA A 36 -0.72 3.46 1.47
CA ALA A 36 -1.35 4.46 2.31
C ALA A 36 -0.42 5.63 2.67
N SER A 37 0.90 5.47 2.45
CA SER A 37 1.87 6.52 2.69
C SER A 37 3.13 6.39 1.85
N HIS A 38 3.88 7.48 1.75
CA HIS A 38 5.18 7.53 1.09
C HIS A 38 6.03 8.68 1.65
N CYS A 39 7.28 8.41 2.03
CA CYS A 39 8.22 9.44 2.48
C CYS A 39 9.36 9.62 1.47
N LEU A 40 9.41 10.79 0.83
CA LEU A 40 10.40 11.09 -0.19
C LEU A 40 11.78 11.30 0.44
N ASN A 41 12.77 10.54 0.01
CA ASN A 41 14.19 10.73 0.32
C ASN A 41 14.96 10.83 -0.98
N GLU A 42 15.88 11.79 -1.08
CA GLU A 42 16.71 11.99 -2.26
C GLU A 42 18.16 12.11 -1.84
N TYR A 43 19.06 11.36 -2.49
CA TYR A 43 20.49 11.57 -2.28
C TYR A 43 20.95 12.73 -3.16
N LEU A 44 21.60 13.71 -2.52
CA LEU A 44 22.12 14.89 -3.20
C LEU A 44 23.62 14.77 -3.38
N ASP A 45 24.04 14.48 -4.61
CA ASP A 45 25.46 14.28 -4.97
C ASP A 45 26.32 15.52 -4.66
N ASP A 46 25.77 16.73 -4.82
CA ASP A 46 26.47 17.99 -4.55
C ASP A 46 26.80 18.20 -3.06
N LEU A 47 26.09 17.51 -2.17
CA LEU A 47 26.23 17.65 -0.72
C LEU A 47 26.58 16.33 -0.02
N GLU A 48 26.79 15.27 -0.80
CA GLU A 48 27.08 13.90 -0.37
C GLU A 48 26.16 13.43 0.78
N LYS A 49 24.87 13.82 0.74
CA LYS A 49 23.93 13.57 1.84
C LYS A 49 22.52 13.29 1.36
N VAL A 50 21.78 12.54 2.16
CA VAL A 50 20.33 12.35 1.95
C VAL A 50 19.58 13.59 2.40
N HIS A 51 18.73 14.09 1.51
CA HIS A 51 17.72 15.10 1.80
C HIS A 51 16.37 14.45 2.07
N TYR A 52 15.72 14.89 3.14
CA TYR A 52 14.45 14.39 3.59
C TYR A 52 13.35 15.31 3.06
N GLY A 53 12.60 14.84 2.08
CA GLY A 53 11.48 15.55 1.48
C GLY A 53 10.19 15.41 2.30
N PRO A 54 9.02 15.63 1.70
CA PRO A 54 7.74 15.43 2.37
C PRO A 54 7.40 13.95 2.52
N CYS A 55 6.61 13.64 3.55
CA CYS A 55 5.83 12.42 3.65
C CYS A 55 4.40 12.70 3.22
N LEU A 56 3.85 11.84 2.36
CA LEU A 56 2.45 11.78 1.98
C LEU A 56 1.77 10.67 2.78
N LYS A 57 0.53 10.95 3.19
CA LYS A 57 -0.39 9.97 3.78
C LYS A 57 -1.77 10.11 3.14
N ILE A 58 -2.42 9.01 2.80
CA ILE A 58 -3.84 8.99 2.44
C ILE A 58 -4.66 9.26 3.70
N ILE A 59 -5.53 10.26 3.63
CA ILE A 59 -6.40 10.69 4.73
C ILE A 59 -7.88 10.48 4.43
N ALA A 60 -8.26 10.30 3.16
CA ALA A 60 -9.64 10.03 2.77
C ALA A 60 -9.74 9.28 1.43
N ILE A 61 -10.75 8.44 1.27
CA ILE A 61 -11.24 7.91 -0.01
C ILE A 61 -12.69 8.39 -0.18
N ASN A 62 -12.97 9.17 -1.22
CA ASN A 62 -14.27 9.81 -1.44
C ASN A 62 -14.81 10.58 -0.22
N GLY A 63 -13.92 11.14 0.61
CA GLY A 63 -14.26 11.88 1.82
C GLY A 63 -14.44 11.02 3.08
N GLU A 64 -14.34 9.70 2.96
CA GLU A 64 -14.42 8.75 4.08
C GLU A 64 -13.03 8.31 4.56
N GLU A 65 -12.90 7.95 5.84
CA GLU A 65 -11.63 7.48 6.42
C GLU A 65 -11.14 6.22 5.67
N PRO A 66 -9.87 6.16 5.24
CA PRO A 66 -9.37 5.02 4.48
C PRO A 66 -9.23 3.78 5.39
N ASP A 67 -9.70 2.64 4.91
CA ASP A 67 -9.42 1.34 5.54
C ASP A 67 -8.01 0.88 5.15
N VAL A 68 -7.04 1.14 6.03
CA VAL A 68 -5.63 0.80 5.82
C VAL A 68 -5.36 -0.59 6.38
N ARG A 69 -4.95 -1.50 5.51
CA ARG A 69 -4.60 -2.87 5.85
C ARG A 69 -3.32 -2.94 6.69
N GLU A 70 -3.09 -4.10 7.31
CA GLU A 70 -1.88 -4.38 8.09
C GLU A 70 -0.58 -4.23 7.26
N ASP A 71 -0.63 -4.45 5.94
CA ASP A 71 0.51 -4.29 5.05
C ASP A 71 0.74 -2.84 4.58
N GLY A 72 -0.07 -1.89 5.06
CA GLY A 72 0.07 -0.46 4.77
C GLY A 72 -0.55 -0.03 3.43
N PHE A 73 -1.39 -0.86 2.82
CA PHE A 73 -2.13 -0.55 1.60
C PHE A 73 -3.61 -0.32 1.87
N VAL A 74 -4.24 0.48 1.01
CA VAL A 74 -5.69 0.64 0.90
C VAL A 74 -6.16 -0.13 -0.33
N GLU A 75 -7.22 -0.91 -0.18
CA GLU A 75 -7.89 -1.56 -1.32
C GLU A 75 -8.84 -0.58 -1.99
N LEU A 76 -8.71 -0.43 -3.31
CA LEU A 76 -9.58 0.41 -4.12
C LEU A 76 -10.19 -0.40 -5.26
N PRO A 77 -11.44 -0.14 -5.65
CA PRO A 77 -12.07 -0.85 -6.75
C PRO A 77 -11.38 -0.54 -8.08
N VAL A 78 -11.23 -1.56 -8.92
CA VAL A 78 -10.83 -1.38 -10.33
C VAL A 78 -11.91 -0.62 -11.09
N ALA A 79 -11.49 0.00 -12.19
CA ALA A 79 -12.35 0.65 -13.16
C ALA A 79 -13.38 1.65 -12.59
N THR A 80 -13.07 2.27 -11.46
CA THR A 80 -13.98 3.16 -10.72
C THR A 80 -13.35 4.53 -10.51
N ALA A 81 -14.08 5.59 -10.86
CA ALA A 81 -13.65 6.95 -10.55
C ALA A 81 -13.81 7.24 -9.05
N LEU A 82 -12.79 7.83 -8.44
CA LEU A 82 -12.78 8.18 -7.02
C LEU A 82 -11.83 9.35 -6.75
N THR A 83 -11.94 9.95 -5.57
CA THR A 83 -11.02 10.98 -5.08
C THR A 83 -10.26 10.45 -3.87
N ILE A 84 -8.93 10.52 -3.93
CA ILE A 84 -8.05 10.20 -2.81
C ILE A 84 -7.61 11.50 -2.16
N GLY A 85 -8.07 11.77 -0.95
CA GLY A 85 -7.57 12.87 -0.13
C GLY A 85 -6.23 12.49 0.48
N VAL A 86 -5.22 13.33 0.32
CA VAL A 86 -3.87 13.13 0.85
C VAL A 86 -3.43 14.30 1.72
N SER A 87 -2.55 14.03 2.68
CA SER A 87 -1.84 15.02 3.47
C SER A 87 -0.34 14.86 3.27
N CYS A 88 0.34 15.95 2.94
CA CYS A 88 1.79 16.02 2.83
C CYS A 88 2.37 16.86 3.98
N VAL A 89 3.49 16.42 4.56
CA VAL A 89 4.21 17.18 5.58
C VAL A 89 5.71 16.98 5.41
N TYR A 90 6.49 18.08 5.42
CA TYR A 90 7.95 17.99 5.46
C TYR A 90 8.43 17.48 6.81
N ARG A 91 9.63 16.93 6.83
CA ARG A 91 10.22 16.37 8.05
C ARG A 91 11.66 16.81 8.26
N HIS A 92 12.05 16.79 9.52
CA HIS A 92 13.45 16.87 9.92
C HIS A 92 14.19 15.57 9.59
N ALA A 93 15.52 15.60 9.68
CA ALA A 93 16.37 14.45 9.39
C ALA A 93 16.15 13.26 10.36
N ASP A 94 15.61 13.53 11.55
CA ASP A 94 15.21 12.50 12.52
C ASP A 94 13.83 11.88 12.22
N GLY A 95 13.16 12.32 11.15
CA GLY A 95 11.84 11.86 10.75
C GLY A 95 10.68 12.63 11.38
N SER A 96 10.92 13.54 12.32
CA SER A 96 9.85 14.31 12.95
C SER A 96 9.21 15.30 11.96
N PRO A 97 7.87 15.45 11.95
CA PRO A 97 7.20 16.34 11.02
C PRO A 97 7.49 17.80 11.35
N ILE A 98 7.45 18.66 10.33
CA ILE A 98 7.50 20.12 10.43
C ILE A 98 6.05 20.63 10.25
N PRO A 99 5.27 20.83 11.33
CA PRO A 99 3.81 20.99 11.22
C PRO A 99 3.39 22.21 10.39
N ALA A 100 4.20 23.26 10.36
CA ALA A 100 3.95 24.46 9.56
C ALA A 100 3.97 24.22 8.04
N THR A 101 4.40 23.03 7.60
CA THR A 101 4.45 22.64 6.18
C THR A 101 3.35 21.66 5.79
N MET A 102 2.45 21.34 6.71
CA MET A 102 1.34 20.43 6.44
C MET A 102 0.39 21.03 5.42
N GLU A 103 0.09 20.26 4.39
CA GLU A 103 -0.82 20.66 3.32
C GLU A 103 -1.63 19.45 2.87
N ASN A 104 -2.89 19.67 2.53
CA ASN A 104 -3.76 18.63 2.00
C ASN A 104 -4.03 18.87 0.53
N SER A 105 -4.20 17.78 -0.22
CA SER A 105 -4.49 17.81 -1.64
C SER A 105 -5.39 16.65 -2.01
N ASP A 106 -6.17 16.81 -3.06
CA ASP A 106 -7.00 15.75 -3.61
C ASP A 106 -6.34 15.19 -4.87
N PHE A 107 -6.29 13.86 -4.98
CA PHE A 107 -5.84 13.15 -6.18
C PHE A 107 -7.04 12.46 -6.84
N SER A 108 -7.39 12.89 -8.04
CA SER A 108 -8.50 12.31 -8.81
C SER A 108 -8.04 11.04 -9.54
N VAL A 109 -8.77 9.97 -9.33
CA VAL A 109 -8.61 8.68 -10.01
C VAL A 109 -9.74 8.55 -11.04
N SER A 110 -9.38 8.18 -12.26
CA SER A 110 -10.35 7.89 -13.33
C SER A 110 -10.70 6.41 -13.38
N GLU A 111 -11.81 6.07 -14.04
CA GLU A 111 -12.17 4.68 -14.35
C GLU A 111 -11.10 3.93 -15.18
N THR A 112 -10.14 4.64 -15.78
CA THR A 112 -9.05 4.01 -16.54
C THR A 112 -7.74 3.87 -15.78
N THR A 113 -7.62 4.52 -14.61
CA THR A 113 -6.37 4.55 -13.84
C THR A 113 -6.06 3.17 -13.26
N PHE A 114 -7.05 2.53 -12.64
CA PHE A 114 -6.92 1.20 -12.06
C PHE A 114 -7.60 0.16 -12.95
N ALA A 115 -7.00 -0.10 -14.11
CA ALA A 115 -7.60 -0.96 -15.13
C ALA A 115 -7.47 -2.46 -14.84
N GLU A 116 -6.40 -2.89 -14.16
CA GLU A 116 -6.11 -4.31 -13.91
C GLU A 116 -6.12 -4.61 -12.40
N PRO A 117 -6.87 -5.64 -11.94
CA PRO A 117 -6.90 -6.02 -10.54
C PRO A 117 -5.56 -6.60 -10.07
N GLY A 118 -5.35 -6.60 -8.76
CA GLY A 118 -4.16 -7.15 -8.11
C GLY A 118 -2.90 -6.27 -8.24
N GLN A 119 -2.96 -5.16 -8.97
CA GLN A 119 -1.83 -4.25 -9.11
C GLN A 119 -1.56 -3.45 -7.83
N ARG A 120 -0.28 -3.17 -7.58
CA ARG A 120 0.19 -2.28 -6.53
C ARG A 120 0.56 -0.92 -7.11
N TRP A 121 0.11 0.12 -6.44
CA TRP A 121 0.27 1.51 -6.84
C TRP A 121 0.79 2.34 -5.67
N TYR A 122 1.50 3.41 -5.99
CA TYR A 122 2.21 4.25 -5.04
C TYR A 122 1.94 5.71 -5.34
N LEU A 123 1.34 6.40 -4.37
CA LEU A 123 1.24 7.86 -4.39
C LEU A 123 2.51 8.44 -3.80
N HIS A 124 3.25 9.21 -4.59
CA HIS A 124 4.46 9.88 -4.17
C HIS A 124 4.17 11.31 -3.75
N ALA A 125 4.71 11.71 -2.60
CA ALA A 125 4.49 13.04 -2.02
C ALA A 125 4.91 14.20 -2.95
N HIS A 126 5.99 14.02 -3.71
CA HIS A 126 6.53 15.03 -4.61
C HIS A 126 7.54 14.44 -5.62
N LYS A 127 7.86 15.17 -6.69
CA LYS A 127 8.86 14.80 -7.71
C LYS A 127 10.33 14.98 -7.27
N GLN A 128 10.58 15.81 -6.25
CA GLN A 128 11.90 16.22 -5.75
C GLN A 128 11.83 16.53 -4.26
N ALA A 129 12.91 16.27 -3.51
CA ALA A 129 12.94 16.54 -2.08
C ALA A 129 13.26 18.02 -1.77
N ARG A 130 13.89 18.75 -2.71
CA ARG A 130 14.30 20.16 -2.58
C ARG A 130 13.48 21.10 -3.46
N GLY A 131 13.38 22.35 -3.00
CA GLY A 131 13.08 23.50 -3.86
C GLY A 131 11.63 23.66 -4.30
N VAL A 132 10.71 22.80 -3.84
CA VAL A 132 9.29 22.91 -4.16
C VAL A 132 8.46 22.87 -2.89
N VAL A 133 7.60 23.87 -2.71
CA VAL A 133 6.61 23.91 -1.64
C VAL A 133 5.29 23.46 -2.27
N GLY A 134 4.67 22.41 -1.73
CA GLY A 134 3.41 21.91 -2.28
C GLY A 134 3.16 20.42 -2.03
N CYS A 135 1.91 20.04 -1.77
CA CYS A 135 1.43 18.67 -1.86
C CYS A 135 0.95 18.36 -3.30
N ALA A 136 1.87 17.91 -4.14
CA ALA A 136 1.61 17.58 -5.54
C ALA A 136 1.84 16.09 -5.79
N PRO A 137 0.85 15.24 -5.44
CA PRO A 137 1.00 13.80 -5.53
C PRO A 137 1.13 13.31 -6.99
N THR A 138 2.03 12.36 -7.22
CA THR A 138 2.09 11.57 -8.47
C THR A 138 1.82 10.10 -8.17
N LEU A 139 1.20 9.39 -9.11
CA LEU A 139 0.83 7.99 -8.94
C LEU A 139 1.67 7.11 -9.88
N SER A 140 2.32 6.07 -9.36
CA SER A 140 3.07 5.13 -10.19
C SER A 140 2.94 3.70 -9.68
N ARG A 141 3.26 2.72 -10.54
CA ARG A 141 3.46 1.32 -10.12
C ARG A 141 4.84 1.07 -9.53
N SER A 142 5.75 2.04 -9.66
CA SER A 142 7.09 2.01 -9.07
C SER A 142 7.05 2.46 -7.61
N VAL A 143 7.81 1.80 -6.74
CA VAL A 143 8.08 2.30 -5.38
C VAL A 143 8.93 3.57 -5.37
N TYR A 144 9.68 3.81 -6.46
CA TYR A 144 10.49 5.00 -6.65
C TYR A 144 9.66 6.09 -7.32
N PRO A 145 9.71 7.34 -6.80
CA PRO A 145 8.99 8.47 -7.36
C PRO A 145 9.24 8.65 -8.85
N THR A 146 8.17 8.81 -9.60
CA THR A 146 8.21 9.19 -11.01
C THR A 146 7.90 10.67 -11.16
N HIS A 147 8.39 11.25 -12.25
CA HIS A 147 8.04 12.62 -12.59
C HIS A 147 6.58 12.76 -12.99
N ASP A 148 5.96 11.73 -13.57
CA ASP A 148 4.58 11.79 -14.06
C ASP A 148 3.77 10.60 -13.55
N THR A 149 2.45 10.78 -13.53
CA THR A 149 1.51 9.70 -13.21
C THR A 149 1.50 8.67 -14.34
N ASP A 150 1.58 7.39 -13.97
CA ASP A 150 1.45 6.22 -14.85
C ASP A 150 0.04 6.13 -15.49
#